data_AF-Q2VTP8-F1
#
_entry.id   AF-Q2VTP8-F1
#
_cell.length_a   1.000
_cell.length_b   1.000
_cell.length_c   1.000
_cell.angle_alpha   90.00
_cell.angle_beta   90.00
_cell.angle_gamma   90.00
#
_symmetry.space_group_name_H-M   'P 1'
#
loop_
_entity.id
_entity.type
_entity.pdbx_description
1 polymer ?
#
loop_
_entity_poly.entity_id
_entity_poly.type
_entity_poly.pdbx_seq_one_letter_code
_entity_poly.pdbx_strand_id
1 'polypeptide(L)'
;MANQMNMLQDTVRTTTYQRAIVENRADFEGKTVMDVGAGSGILSFFAAQAGAKKVYAVEASNMAATIALLCKGNPSLGSRIQIINKPLESIEDSEVPEKVDVLISEPIGTLLFNERMIETYLSARDRFLKPGGKMFPSKSSLYIAPFVDYVLHSDMMNKCNFWKQTQFCGVDLSNALEVAVVEQFRQPVVDYIDPSLLLAPPHQKEFDFTKISRESLEEITVDFSFTVNSPTLVHGVAGWFDVCFDGSEKVISFTTSPQSPPTHWFQTRVVLRHPLAVNPSQPVLGRMSMRGNKQQSYFVDVLLALQDCPVSTSAKNVDLKDPDYRYYTNPSHSYFPNCQQMGFQTTQMPASVPTENASSASFVSSSHSPCVSNVASEAGAPNSVAGCEEAREAVQGEKKKFSSPWSEHTGARAGRDEGSMSIDAGVVEANDEIHRVFSGR
;
A
#
# COMPACT_ATOMS: atom_id res chain seq x y z
N MET A 1 1.94 -14.42 -8.47
CA MET A 1 2.19 -13.92 -9.84
C MET A 1 1.42 -12.65 -10.17
N ALA A 2 0.08 -12.59 -10.05
CA ALA A 2 -0.68 -11.36 -10.37
C ALA A 2 -0.19 -10.11 -9.60
N ASN A 3 -0.03 -10.19 -8.28
CA ASN A 3 0.47 -9.06 -7.48
C ASN A 3 1.88 -8.61 -7.91
N GLN A 4 2.76 -9.56 -8.24
CA GLN A 4 4.11 -9.27 -8.74
C GLN A 4 4.07 -8.58 -10.11
N MET A 5 3.16 -9.01 -10.99
CA MET A 5 2.95 -8.36 -12.29
C MET A 5 2.50 -6.91 -12.11
N ASN A 6 1.56 -6.63 -11.21
CA ASN A 6 1.10 -5.27 -10.93
C ASN A 6 2.26 -4.36 -10.48
N MET A 7 3.11 -4.85 -9.55
CA MET A 7 4.29 -4.10 -9.09
C MET A 7 5.35 -3.90 -10.17
N LEU A 8 5.51 -4.84 -11.10
CA LEU A 8 6.46 -4.74 -12.21
C LEU A 8 5.95 -3.82 -13.34
N GLN A 9 4.63 -3.76 -13.53
CA GLN A 9 4.00 -2.88 -14.52
C GLN A 9 3.93 -1.43 -14.06
N ASP A 10 4.07 -1.17 -12.76
CA ASP A 10 4.31 0.17 -12.24
C ASP A 10 5.69 0.65 -12.69
N THR A 11 5.69 1.46 -13.76
CA THR A 11 6.91 1.96 -14.39
C THR A 11 7.60 3.01 -13.54
N VAL A 12 6.85 3.87 -12.84
CA VAL A 12 7.42 4.87 -11.93
C VAL A 12 8.25 4.18 -10.86
N ARG A 13 7.66 3.16 -10.22
CA ARG A 13 8.34 2.32 -9.23
C ARG A 13 9.54 1.61 -9.84
N THR A 14 9.31 0.72 -10.81
CA THR A 14 10.34 -0.22 -11.28
C THR A 14 11.53 0.49 -11.92
N THR A 15 11.28 1.52 -12.73
CA THR A 15 12.37 2.27 -13.39
C THR A 15 13.13 3.16 -12.41
N THR A 16 12.47 3.74 -11.40
CA THR A 16 13.18 4.55 -10.39
C THR A 16 14.11 3.68 -9.54
N TYR A 17 13.66 2.48 -9.14
CA TYR A 17 14.53 1.51 -8.46
C TYR A 17 15.73 1.09 -9.34
N GLN A 18 15.50 0.80 -10.62
CA GLN A 18 16.57 0.47 -11.54
C GLN A 18 17.59 1.61 -11.65
N ARG A 19 17.11 2.84 -11.85
CA ARG A 19 17.95 4.04 -11.94
C ARG A 19 18.72 4.29 -10.66
N ALA A 20 18.07 4.19 -9.50
CA ALA A 20 18.70 4.32 -8.19
C ALA A 20 19.91 3.39 -8.07
N ILE A 21 19.77 2.14 -8.48
CA ILE A 21 20.83 1.12 -8.40
C ILE A 21 21.90 1.32 -9.48
N VAL A 22 21.50 1.47 -10.75
CA VAL A 22 22.43 1.50 -11.89
C VAL A 22 23.18 2.83 -11.99
N GLU A 23 22.55 3.96 -11.66
CA GLU A 23 23.19 5.28 -11.71
C GLU A 23 24.06 5.57 -10.47
N ASN A 24 24.01 4.71 -9.43
CA ASN A 24 24.92 4.71 -8.28
C ASN A 24 25.84 3.49 -8.32
N ARG A 25 26.39 3.19 -9.50
CA ARG A 25 27.20 1.99 -9.75
C ARG A 25 28.34 1.83 -8.74
N ALA A 26 28.96 2.91 -8.27
CA ALA A 26 30.03 2.87 -7.28
C ALA A 26 29.61 2.21 -5.94
N ASP A 27 28.33 2.26 -5.59
CA ASP A 27 27.80 1.61 -4.38
C ASP A 27 27.58 0.10 -4.58
N PHE A 28 27.52 -0.41 -5.81
CA PHE A 28 27.18 -1.81 -6.11
C PHE A 28 28.32 -2.59 -6.76
N GLU A 29 29.18 -1.96 -7.56
CA GLU A 29 30.21 -2.66 -8.35
C GLU A 29 31.22 -3.38 -7.45
N GLY A 30 31.36 -4.69 -7.65
CA GLY A 30 32.24 -5.54 -6.83
C GLY A 30 31.75 -5.78 -5.39
N LYS A 31 30.56 -5.29 -5.02
CA LYS A 31 30.01 -5.37 -3.66
C LYS A 31 29.13 -6.60 -3.44
N THR A 32 28.94 -6.94 -2.16
CA THR A 32 27.96 -7.93 -1.73
C THR A 32 26.66 -7.22 -1.35
N VAL A 33 25.54 -7.67 -1.90
CA VAL A 33 24.21 -7.06 -1.73
C VAL A 33 23.25 -8.07 -1.10
N MET A 34 22.29 -7.61 -0.30
CA MET A 34 21.14 -8.41 0.11
C MET A 34 19.85 -7.71 -0.33
N ASP A 35 18.98 -8.47 -1.00
CA ASP A 35 17.64 -8.09 -1.45
C ASP A 35 16.62 -8.71 -0.50
N VAL A 36 15.99 -7.89 0.34
CA VAL A 36 15.08 -8.34 1.42
C VAL A 36 13.66 -8.34 0.90
N GLY A 37 13.01 -9.50 0.89
CA GLY A 37 11.68 -9.66 0.29
C GLY A 37 11.76 -9.57 -1.23
N ALA A 38 12.67 -10.33 -1.84
CA ALA A 38 13.06 -10.18 -3.23
C ALA A 38 11.90 -10.36 -4.23
N GLY A 39 10.83 -11.07 -3.85
CA GLY A 39 9.67 -11.32 -4.69
C GLY A 39 10.06 -12.02 -5.99
N SER A 40 9.83 -11.36 -7.13
CA SER A 40 10.31 -11.83 -8.45
C SER A 40 11.84 -11.81 -8.62
N GLY A 41 12.58 -11.14 -7.74
CA GLY A 41 14.04 -10.97 -7.80
C GLY A 41 14.48 -9.82 -8.70
N ILE A 42 13.58 -8.98 -9.18
CA ILE A 42 13.91 -7.91 -10.13
C ILE A 42 14.98 -6.94 -9.60
N LEU A 43 14.94 -6.58 -8.31
CA LEU A 43 15.93 -5.70 -7.70
C LEU A 43 17.30 -6.40 -7.61
N SER A 44 17.32 -7.70 -7.30
CA SER A 44 18.53 -8.52 -7.38
C SER A 44 19.16 -8.51 -8.78
N PHE A 45 18.35 -8.55 -9.84
CA PHE A 45 18.86 -8.42 -11.22
C PHE A 45 19.43 -7.03 -11.50
N PHE A 46 18.81 -5.96 -11.00
CA PHE A 46 19.36 -4.60 -11.13
C PHE A 46 20.71 -4.45 -10.40
N ALA A 47 20.84 -5.02 -9.20
CA ALA A 47 22.12 -5.04 -8.49
C ALA A 47 23.19 -5.82 -9.28
N ALA A 48 22.83 -6.97 -9.86
CA ALA A 48 23.73 -7.73 -10.74
C ALA A 48 24.15 -6.93 -12.00
N GLN A 49 23.21 -6.18 -12.61
CA GLN A 49 23.47 -5.28 -13.74
C GLN A 49 24.44 -4.14 -13.36
N ALA A 50 24.30 -3.59 -12.15
CA ALA A 50 25.21 -2.58 -11.60
C ALA A 50 26.59 -3.14 -11.19
N GLY A 51 26.85 -4.42 -11.43
CA GLY A 51 28.17 -5.02 -11.20
C GLY A 51 28.37 -5.63 -9.83
N ALA A 52 27.31 -5.88 -9.05
CA ALA A 52 27.40 -6.59 -7.77
C ALA A 52 28.16 -7.90 -7.94
N LYS A 53 29.11 -8.16 -7.03
CA LYS A 53 29.88 -9.41 -7.00
C LYS A 53 28.97 -10.58 -6.63
N LYS A 54 28.07 -10.35 -5.69
CA LYS A 54 27.13 -11.34 -5.16
C LYS A 54 25.88 -10.66 -4.62
N VAL A 55 24.72 -11.27 -4.86
CA VAL A 55 23.44 -10.81 -4.33
C VAL A 55 22.78 -11.96 -3.57
N TYR A 56 22.43 -11.75 -2.31
CA TYR A 56 21.58 -12.64 -1.53
C TYR A 56 20.11 -12.22 -1.72
N ALA A 57 19.37 -12.99 -2.52
CA ALA A 57 17.94 -12.77 -2.73
C ALA A 57 17.14 -13.52 -1.65
N VAL A 58 16.71 -12.81 -0.62
CA VAL A 58 15.94 -13.36 0.51
C VAL A 58 14.46 -13.26 0.19
N GLU A 59 13.80 -14.40 0.06
CA GLU A 59 12.37 -14.47 -0.28
C GLU A 59 11.71 -15.61 0.49
N ALA A 60 10.68 -15.31 1.28
CA ALA A 60 10.04 -16.31 2.15
C ALA A 60 8.98 -17.16 1.43
N SER A 61 8.42 -16.66 0.32
CA SER A 61 7.35 -17.32 -0.42
C SER A 61 7.87 -18.20 -1.56
N ASN A 62 6.94 -18.91 -2.20
CA ASN A 62 7.22 -19.72 -3.38
C ASN A 62 7.72 -18.91 -4.60
N MET A 63 7.73 -17.57 -4.54
CA MET A 63 8.35 -16.73 -5.56
C MET A 63 9.85 -16.98 -5.72
N ALA A 64 10.53 -17.52 -4.70
CA ALA A 64 11.92 -17.97 -4.83
C ALA A 64 12.13 -18.94 -6.00
N ALA A 65 11.15 -19.80 -6.31
CA ALA A 65 11.20 -20.68 -7.49
C ALA A 65 11.19 -19.89 -8.80
N THR A 66 10.46 -18.77 -8.85
CA THR A 66 10.47 -17.85 -10.00
C THR A 66 11.83 -17.16 -10.14
N ILE A 67 12.45 -16.72 -9.04
CA ILE A 67 13.81 -16.17 -9.07
C ILE A 67 14.77 -17.19 -9.67
N ALA A 68 14.68 -18.46 -9.28
CA ALA A 68 15.53 -19.54 -9.82
C ALA A 68 15.33 -19.72 -11.34
N LEU A 69 14.08 -19.71 -11.82
CA LEU A 69 13.77 -19.78 -13.25
C LEU A 69 14.35 -18.59 -14.02
N LEU A 70 14.22 -17.37 -13.48
CA LEU A 70 14.77 -16.16 -14.10
C LEU A 70 16.30 -16.18 -14.09
N CYS A 71 16.94 -16.66 -13.03
CA CYS A 71 18.40 -16.81 -12.96
C CYS A 71 18.91 -17.79 -14.03
N LYS A 72 18.20 -18.92 -14.22
CA LYS A 72 18.51 -19.90 -15.26
C LYS A 72 18.33 -19.32 -16.67
N GLY A 73 17.30 -18.51 -16.88
CA GLY A 73 17.04 -17.82 -18.15
C GLY A 73 18.02 -16.69 -18.47
N ASN A 74 18.69 -16.13 -17.45
CA ASN A 74 19.58 -14.98 -17.58
C ASN A 74 20.94 -15.24 -16.91
N PRO A 75 21.72 -16.25 -17.38
CA PRO A 75 22.89 -16.76 -16.65
C PRO A 75 24.00 -15.71 -16.41
N SER A 76 24.14 -14.71 -17.29
CA SER A 76 25.10 -13.61 -17.14
C SER A 76 24.87 -12.77 -15.89
N LEU A 77 23.62 -12.67 -15.42
CA LEU A 77 23.22 -11.97 -14.20
C LEU A 77 22.93 -12.96 -13.07
N GLY A 78 22.16 -14.01 -13.37
CA GLY A 78 21.68 -15.00 -12.42
C GLY A 78 22.78 -15.78 -11.70
N SER A 79 23.96 -15.95 -12.33
CA SER A 79 25.12 -16.59 -11.69
C SER A 79 25.64 -15.87 -10.44
N ARG A 80 25.29 -14.59 -10.26
CA ARG A 80 25.67 -13.77 -9.10
C ARG A 80 24.61 -13.76 -8.00
N ILE A 81 23.42 -14.31 -8.26
CA ILE A 81 22.28 -14.27 -7.35
C ILE A 81 22.19 -15.61 -6.62
N GLN A 82 22.39 -15.57 -5.30
CA GLN A 82 22.15 -16.69 -4.40
C GLN A 82 20.78 -16.51 -3.74
N ILE A 83 19.87 -17.45 -3.99
CA ILE A 83 18.52 -17.43 -3.44
C ILE A 83 18.53 -18.04 -2.05
N ILE A 84 17.93 -17.36 -1.08
CA ILE A 84 17.66 -17.86 0.27
C ILE A 84 16.13 -17.89 0.44
N ASN A 85 15.55 -19.08 0.29
CA ASN A 85 14.10 -19.27 0.39
C ASN A 85 13.65 -19.47 1.85
N LYS A 86 13.70 -18.40 2.64
CA LYS A 86 13.35 -18.38 4.07
C LYS A 86 12.86 -16.98 4.48
N PRO A 87 12.01 -16.87 5.52
CA PRO A 87 11.86 -15.63 6.26
C PRO A 87 13.21 -15.14 6.79
N LEU A 88 13.42 -13.82 6.81
CA LEU A 88 14.69 -13.20 7.24
C LEU A 88 15.08 -13.66 8.65
N GLU A 89 14.11 -13.79 9.54
CA GLU A 89 14.26 -14.18 10.94
C GLU A 89 14.76 -15.62 11.09
N SER A 90 14.57 -16.47 10.08
CA SER A 90 14.98 -17.88 10.06
C SER A 90 16.32 -18.12 9.35
N ILE A 91 16.96 -17.07 8.84
CA ILE A 91 18.29 -17.19 8.21
C ILE A 91 19.33 -17.44 9.31
N GLU A 92 20.22 -18.39 9.10
CA GLU A 92 21.38 -18.64 9.97
C GLU A 92 22.59 -17.83 9.52
N ASP A 93 23.49 -17.46 10.44
CA ASP A 93 24.70 -16.70 10.11
C ASP A 93 25.63 -17.44 9.15
N SER A 94 25.55 -18.78 9.10
CA SER A 94 26.29 -19.64 8.16
C SER A 94 25.86 -19.43 6.70
N GLU A 95 24.62 -19.01 6.46
CA GLU A 95 24.07 -18.77 5.12
C GLU A 95 24.50 -17.42 4.54
N VAL A 96 24.75 -16.45 5.43
CA VAL A 96 25.26 -15.10 5.13
C VAL A 96 26.52 -14.85 5.99
N PRO A 97 27.64 -15.53 5.70
CA PRO A 97 28.82 -15.54 6.57
C PRO A 97 29.54 -14.19 6.64
N GLU A 98 29.35 -13.34 5.64
CA GLU A 98 29.88 -11.98 5.61
C GLU A 98 28.73 -10.99 5.55
N LYS A 99 28.80 -9.96 6.39
CA LYS A 99 27.89 -8.80 6.29
C LYS A 99 27.93 -8.20 4.89
N VAL A 100 26.83 -7.63 4.45
CA VAL A 100 26.66 -7.04 3.11
C VAL A 100 27.03 -5.57 3.08
N ASP A 101 27.47 -5.08 1.93
CA ASP A 101 27.80 -3.66 1.71
C ASP A 101 26.53 -2.82 1.46
N VAL A 102 25.51 -3.41 0.81
CA VAL A 102 24.26 -2.74 0.46
C VAL A 102 23.05 -3.61 0.77
N LEU A 103 22.03 -3.01 1.36
CA LEU A 103 20.69 -3.57 1.48
C LEU A 103 19.74 -2.89 0.50
N ILE A 104 19.12 -3.70 -0.36
CA ILE A 104 18.03 -3.27 -1.23
C ILE A 104 16.73 -3.93 -0.78
N SER A 105 15.63 -3.21 -0.88
CA SER A 105 14.30 -3.75 -0.62
C SER A 105 13.24 -2.84 -1.19
N GLU A 106 12.02 -3.35 -1.33
CA GLU A 106 10.83 -2.53 -1.51
C GLU A 106 9.86 -2.84 -0.37
N PRO A 107 10.04 -2.18 0.80
CA PRO A 107 9.31 -2.50 2.02
C PRO A 107 8.04 -1.67 2.24
N ILE A 108 7.54 -1.00 1.19
CA ILE A 108 6.64 0.14 1.35
C ILE A 108 5.20 -0.29 1.06
N GLY A 109 4.33 -0.12 2.06
CA GLY A 109 2.90 -0.36 1.93
C GLY A 109 2.09 0.91 1.66
N THR A 110 0.77 0.75 1.59
CA THR A 110 -0.15 1.90 1.62
C THR A 110 0.07 2.73 2.90
N LEU A 111 -0.08 4.05 2.77
CA LEU A 111 0.26 5.01 3.83
C LEU A 111 1.68 4.78 4.41
N LEU A 112 2.63 4.41 3.54
CA LEU A 112 4.05 4.08 3.81
C LEU A 112 4.29 2.81 4.64
N PHE A 113 3.55 2.61 5.74
CA PHE A 113 3.89 1.62 6.76
C PHE A 113 3.05 0.32 6.71
N ASN A 114 1.94 0.28 5.95
CA ASN A 114 1.10 -0.92 5.91
C ASN A 114 1.92 -2.16 5.49
N GLU A 115 1.43 -3.35 5.86
CA GLU A 115 2.16 -4.64 5.73
C GLU A 115 3.37 -4.81 6.66
N ARG A 116 3.78 -3.76 7.39
CA ARG A 116 4.86 -3.76 8.39
C ARG A 116 6.21 -4.30 7.89
N MET A 117 6.43 -4.34 6.57
CA MET A 117 7.65 -4.91 5.98
C MET A 117 8.90 -4.07 6.30
N ILE A 118 8.74 -2.77 6.57
CA ILE A 118 9.83 -1.90 7.03
C ILE A 118 10.52 -2.49 8.28
N GLU A 119 9.82 -3.17 9.18
CA GLU A 119 10.45 -3.81 10.36
C GLU A 119 11.42 -4.92 9.98
N THR A 120 11.06 -5.75 9.00
CA THR A 120 11.96 -6.77 8.45
C THR A 120 13.15 -6.11 7.77
N TYR A 121 12.93 -4.98 7.07
CA TYR A 121 14.02 -4.20 6.48
C TYR A 121 15.00 -3.65 7.51
N LEU A 122 14.51 -3.09 8.63
CA LEU A 122 15.34 -2.63 9.75
C LEU A 122 16.06 -3.79 10.45
N SER A 123 15.39 -4.94 10.60
CA SER A 123 16.00 -6.15 11.16
C SER A 123 17.16 -6.65 10.29
N ALA A 124 17.04 -6.53 8.95
CA ALA A 124 18.13 -6.85 8.04
C ALA A 124 19.29 -5.85 8.15
N ARG A 125 18.99 -4.55 8.29
CA ARG A 125 20.00 -3.51 8.55
C ARG A 125 20.84 -3.84 9.78
N ASP A 126 20.18 -4.09 10.91
CA ASP A 126 20.86 -4.25 12.18
C ASP A 126 21.71 -5.54 12.22
N ARG A 127 21.23 -6.60 11.56
CA ARG A 127 21.89 -7.89 11.55
C ARG A 127 22.96 -8.04 10.46
N PHE A 128 22.61 -7.72 9.22
CA PHE A 128 23.41 -8.12 8.05
C PHE A 128 24.18 -6.98 7.38
N LEU A 129 23.86 -5.70 7.64
CA LEU A 129 24.57 -4.59 7.01
C LEU A 129 25.90 -4.30 7.71
N LYS A 130 26.96 -4.04 6.94
CA LYS A 130 28.24 -3.53 7.47
C LYS A 130 28.05 -2.13 8.07
N PRO A 131 28.86 -1.73 9.06
CA PRO A 131 28.96 -0.33 9.47
C PRO A 131 29.28 0.57 8.26
N GLY A 132 28.49 1.62 8.05
CA GLY A 132 28.62 2.50 6.88
C GLY A 132 28.10 1.92 5.56
N GLY A 133 27.47 0.74 5.58
CA GLY A 133 26.80 0.18 4.41
C GLY A 133 25.60 1.02 3.96
N LYS A 134 25.18 0.83 2.71
CA LYS A 134 24.10 1.62 2.09
C LYS A 134 22.75 0.91 2.19
N MET A 135 21.68 1.71 2.26
CA MET A 135 20.30 1.25 2.22
C MET A 135 19.56 1.91 1.06
N PHE A 136 18.90 1.09 0.24
CA PHE A 136 18.11 1.51 -0.91
C PHE A 136 16.70 0.88 -0.79
N PRO A 137 15.67 1.64 -0.38
CA PRO A 137 15.68 3.07 -0.05
C PRO A 137 16.36 3.40 1.28
N SER A 138 16.87 4.63 1.38
CA SER A 138 17.52 5.15 2.59
C SER A 138 16.55 5.88 3.52
N LYS A 139 15.56 6.56 2.95
CA LYS A 139 14.60 7.40 3.66
C LYS A 139 13.25 7.37 2.95
N SER A 140 12.20 7.72 3.67
CA SER A 140 10.90 8.03 3.07
C SER A 140 10.22 9.15 3.83
N SER A 141 9.39 9.92 3.14
CA SER A 141 8.61 11.01 3.74
C SER A 141 7.13 10.70 3.64
N LEU A 142 6.41 10.71 4.76
CA LEU A 142 4.96 10.67 4.80
C LEU A 142 4.41 12.09 4.68
N TYR A 143 3.45 12.28 3.80
CA TYR A 143 2.73 13.54 3.62
C TYR A 143 1.29 13.38 4.09
N ILE A 144 0.78 14.39 4.77
CA ILE A 144 -0.61 14.44 5.27
C ILE A 144 -1.21 15.78 4.87
N ALA A 145 -2.38 15.77 4.22
CA ALA A 145 -3.10 16.98 3.88
C ALA A 145 -4.61 16.85 4.16
N PRO A 146 -5.29 17.90 4.65
CA PRO A 146 -6.74 17.92 4.76
C PRO A 146 -7.39 17.94 3.36
N PHE A 147 -8.53 17.27 3.22
CA PHE A 147 -9.29 17.28 1.96
C PHE A 147 -10.78 17.59 2.16
N VAL A 148 -11.41 18.02 1.07
CA VAL A 148 -12.85 18.15 0.93
C VAL A 148 -13.33 17.19 -0.16
N ASP A 149 -14.25 16.28 0.16
CA ASP A 149 -14.88 15.39 -0.84
C ASP A 149 -16.27 14.98 -0.34
N TYR A 150 -17.27 15.80 -0.70
CA TYR A 150 -18.66 15.57 -0.33
C TYR A 150 -19.22 14.30 -0.97
N VAL A 151 -18.79 13.97 -2.20
CA VAL A 151 -19.26 12.80 -2.92
C VAL A 151 -18.78 11.53 -2.22
N LEU A 152 -17.50 11.48 -1.83
CA LEU A 152 -16.97 10.36 -1.04
C LEU A 152 -17.73 10.19 0.26
N HIS A 153 -17.87 11.26 1.04
CA HIS A 153 -18.50 11.19 2.35
C HIS A 153 -19.96 10.73 2.22
N SER A 154 -20.69 11.29 1.24
CA SER A 154 -22.05 10.86 0.93
C SER A 154 -22.12 9.41 0.47
N ASP A 155 -21.21 8.94 -0.37
CA ASP A 155 -21.16 7.54 -0.83
C ASP A 155 -21.01 6.59 0.37
N MET A 156 -20.09 6.89 1.28
CA MET A 156 -19.87 6.10 2.50
C MET A 156 -21.12 6.09 3.39
N MET A 157 -21.72 7.25 3.65
CA MET A 157 -22.98 7.33 4.41
C MET A 157 -24.12 6.55 3.72
N ASN A 158 -24.17 6.61 2.39
CA ASN A 158 -25.23 5.97 1.61
C ASN A 158 -25.12 4.44 1.60
N LYS A 159 -23.91 3.86 1.66
CA LYS A 159 -23.71 2.42 1.85
C LYS A 159 -24.42 1.91 3.11
N CYS A 160 -24.42 2.71 4.18
CA CYS A 160 -25.08 2.37 5.44
C CYS A 160 -26.62 2.48 5.37
N ASN A 161 -27.21 3.13 4.36
CA ASN A 161 -28.66 3.30 4.27
C ASN A 161 -29.41 1.97 4.17
N PHE A 162 -28.77 0.91 3.66
CA PHE A 162 -29.35 -0.44 3.64
C PHE A 162 -29.83 -0.86 5.04
N TRP A 163 -29.07 -0.50 6.09
CA TRP A 163 -29.39 -0.86 7.47
C TRP A 163 -30.53 -0.04 8.07
N LYS A 164 -31.05 0.99 7.40
CA LYS A 164 -32.22 1.75 7.86
C LYS A 164 -33.55 1.01 7.69
N GLN A 165 -33.55 -0.15 7.04
CA GLN A 165 -34.76 -0.90 6.75
C GLN A 165 -35.37 -1.53 8.02
N THR A 166 -36.66 -1.27 8.26
CA THR A 166 -37.37 -1.76 9.46
C THR A 166 -38.17 -3.03 9.24
N GLN A 167 -38.24 -3.54 8.00
CA GLN A 167 -39.07 -4.70 7.61
C GLN A 167 -38.37 -5.61 6.59
N PHE A 168 -37.04 -5.64 6.59
CA PHE A 168 -36.27 -6.49 5.67
C PHE A 168 -36.55 -7.97 5.95
N CYS A 169 -37.28 -8.63 5.06
CA CYS A 169 -37.78 -10.00 5.27
C CYS A 169 -38.51 -10.19 6.63
N GLY A 170 -39.22 -9.16 7.09
CA GLY A 170 -39.91 -9.16 8.39
C GLY A 170 -39.01 -8.87 9.61
N VAL A 171 -37.76 -8.45 9.39
CA VAL A 171 -36.78 -8.11 10.43
C VAL A 171 -36.43 -6.63 10.38
N ASP A 172 -36.36 -5.98 11.55
CA ASP A 172 -35.88 -4.60 11.69
C ASP A 172 -34.35 -4.56 11.81
N LEU A 173 -33.69 -4.05 10.77
CA LEU A 173 -32.23 -3.92 10.70
C LEU A 173 -31.71 -2.62 11.32
N SER A 174 -32.59 -1.64 11.60
CA SER A 174 -32.19 -0.30 12.03
C SER A 174 -31.40 -0.26 13.34
N ASN A 175 -31.60 -1.28 14.18
CA ASN A 175 -30.84 -1.49 15.42
C ASN A 175 -29.33 -1.72 15.18
N ALA A 176 -28.92 -2.12 13.98
CA ALA A 176 -27.51 -2.32 13.60
C ALA A 176 -26.91 -1.15 12.81
N LEU A 177 -27.68 -0.09 12.52
CA LEU A 177 -27.23 1.04 11.69
C LEU A 177 -25.98 1.71 12.25
N GLU A 178 -25.95 1.96 13.56
CA GLU A 178 -24.82 2.63 14.21
C GLU A 178 -23.53 1.82 14.09
N VAL A 179 -23.62 0.50 14.26
CA VAL A 179 -22.49 -0.42 14.07
C VAL A 179 -22.00 -0.35 12.64
N ALA A 180 -22.91 -0.45 11.66
CA ALA A 180 -22.57 -0.38 10.25
C ALA A 180 -21.92 0.97 9.85
N VAL A 181 -22.37 2.09 10.42
CA VAL A 181 -21.74 3.40 10.19
C VAL A 181 -20.34 3.45 10.78
N VAL A 182 -20.15 2.97 12.02
CA VAL A 182 -18.82 2.93 12.64
C VAL A 182 -17.88 2.04 11.81
N GLU A 183 -18.30 0.85 11.40
CA GLU A 183 -17.49 -0.05 10.57
C GLU A 183 -17.15 0.58 9.21
N GLN A 184 -18.11 1.21 8.53
CA GLN A 184 -17.88 1.86 7.25
C GLN A 184 -16.84 2.97 7.30
N PHE A 185 -16.81 3.76 8.39
CA PHE A 185 -15.83 4.84 8.58
C PHE A 185 -14.51 4.35 9.20
N ARG A 186 -14.41 3.08 9.60
CA ARG A 186 -13.15 2.43 9.95
C ARG A 186 -12.37 1.92 8.74
N GLN A 187 -12.98 1.91 7.56
CA GLN A 187 -12.28 1.55 6.33
C GLN A 187 -11.56 2.78 5.77
N PRO A 188 -10.22 2.76 5.64
CA PRO A 188 -9.52 3.78 4.87
C PRO A 188 -9.85 3.61 3.38
N VAL A 189 -9.89 4.72 2.66
CA VAL A 189 -10.21 4.72 1.23
C VAL A 189 -8.92 4.82 0.43
N VAL A 190 -8.70 3.88 -0.50
CA VAL A 190 -7.50 3.84 -1.34
C VAL A 190 -7.88 4.08 -2.80
N ASP A 191 -7.49 5.23 -3.33
CA ASP A 191 -7.73 5.66 -4.71
C ASP A 191 -6.87 6.88 -5.09
N TYR A 192 -6.98 7.31 -6.35
CA TYR A 192 -6.35 8.55 -6.78
C TYR A 192 -7.17 9.76 -6.31
N ILE A 193 -6.48 10.81 -5.91
CA ILE A 193 -7.11 12.04 -5.43
C ILE A 193 -6.95 13.13 -6.49
N ASP A 194 -8.03 13.80 -6.84
CA ASP A 194 -7.96 15.06 -7.61
C ASP A 194 -7.24 16.10 -6.73
N PRO A 195 -6.08 16.65 -7.16
CA PRO A 195 -5.33 17.61 -6.36
C PRO A 195 -6.12 18.85 -5.93
N SER A 196 -7.19 19.21 -6.65
CA SER A 196 -8.06 20.34 -6.31
C SER A 196 -8.89 20.11 -5.04
N LEU A 197 -9.02 18.86 -4.58
CA LEU A 197 -9.73 18.51 -3.34
C LEU A 197 -8.87 18.71 -2.09
N LEU A 198 -7.57 18.97 -2.24
CA LEU A 198 -6.68 19.26 -1.11
C LEU A 198 -6.86 20.71 -0.64
N LEU A 199 -7.08 20.89 0.65
CA LEU A 199 -7.45 22.18 1.24
C LEU A 199 -6.27 23.04 1.68
N ALA A 200 -5.11 22.42 1.90
CA ALA A 200 -3.89 23.08 2.37
C ALA A 200 -2.64 22.35 1.84
N PRO A 201 -1.47 23.00 1.82
CA PRO A 201 -0.20 22.32 1.60
C PRO A 201 -0.02 21.15 2.57
N PRO A 202 0.60 20.03 2.13
CA PRO A 202 0.78 18.88 2.99
C PRO A 202 1.80 19.16 4.09
N HIS A 203 1.56 18.59 5.27
CA HIS A 203 2.59 18.42 6.29
C HIS A 203 3.45 17.21 5.95
N GLN A 204 4.77 17.33 6.13
CA GLN A 204 5.74 16.28 5.81
C GLN A 204 6.44 15.76 7.07
N LYS A 205 6.51 14.43 7.21
CA LYS A 205 7.33 13.76 8.22
C LYS A 205 8.31 12.80 7.54
N GLU A 206 9.60 13.04 7.68
CA GLU A 206 10.67 12.18 7.17
C GLU A 206 11.01 11.05 8.16
N PHE A 207 11.27 9.87 7.63
CA PHE A 207 11.74 8.68 8.32
C PHE A 207 13.05 8.21 7.68
N ASP A 208 14.14 8.22 8.46
CA ASP A 208 15.47 7.80 8.03
C ASP A 208 15.69 6.32 8.39
N PHE A 209 15.54 5.42 7.41
CA PHE A 209 15.68 3.98 7.61
C PHE A 209 17.08 3.57 8.05
N THR A 210 18.09 4.44 7.91
CA THR A 210 19.44 4.17 8.42
C THR A 210 19.56 4.37 9.93
N LYS A 211 18.60 5.05 10.56
CA LYS A 211 18.67 5.47 11.98
C LYS A 211 17.48 5.03 12.83
N ILE A 212 16.28 4.96 12.27
CA ILE A 212 15.08 4.64 13.07
C ILE A 212 15.16 3.23 13.66
N SER A 213 14.60 3.03 14.84
CA SER A 213 14.55 1.72 15.47
C SER A 213 13.28 0.97 15.08
N ARG A 214 13.29 -0.36 15.22
CA ARG A 214 12.10 -1.17 14.96
C ARG A 214 10.96 -0.82 15.92
N GLU A 215 11.28 -0.59 17.18
CA GLU A 215 10.33 -0.29 18.25
C GLU A 215 9.62 1.04 17.99
N SER A 216 10.29 2.01 17.35
CA SER A 216 9.67 3.27 16.94
C SER A 216 8.56 3.13 15.88
N LEU A 217 8.42 1.94 15.28
CA LEU A 217 7.35 1.61 14.35
C LEU A 217 6.15 0.94 15.03
N GLU A 218 6.23 0.58 16.31
CA GLU A 218 5.05 0.03 17.02
C GLU A 218 3.96 1.10 17.19
N GLU A 219 4.36 2.34 17.41
CA GLU A 219 3.50 3.51 17.50
C GLU A 219 4.15 4.71 16.82
N ILE A 220 3.49 5.22 15.79
CA ILE A 220 3.96 6.36 14.99
C ILE A 220 2.97 7.50 15.19
N THR A 221 3.45 8.65 15.64
CA THR A 221 2.63 9.86 15.79
C THR A 221 3.16 10.96 14.88
N VAL A 222 2.24 11.60 14.15
CA VAL A 222 2.50 12.75 13.30
C VAL A 222 1.54 13.87 13.69
N ASP A 223 2.09 14.87 14.36
CA ASP A 223 1.41 16.11 14.70
C ASP A 223 1.55 17.10 13.54
N PHE A 224 0.45 17.73 13.13
CA PHE A 224 0.42 18.68 12.03
C PHE A 224 -0.57 19.82 12.32
N SER A 225 -0.47 20.89 11.55
CA SER A 225 -1.42 22.01 11.61
C SER A 225 -1.63 22.59 10.23
N PHE A 226 -2.82 23.11 9.97
CA PHE A 226 -3.13 23.76 8.70
C PHE A 226 -4.14 24.90 8.88
N THR A 227 -4.23 25.73 7.85
CA THR A 227 -5.27 26.75 7.67
C THR A 227 -5.90 26.59 6.31
N VAL A 228 -7.17 26.96 6.18
CA VAL A 228 -7.89 26.95 4.89
C VAL A 228 -8.08 28.38 4.38
N ASN A 229 -8.23 28.53 3.06
CA ASN A 229 -8.38 29.84 2.41
C ASN A 229 -9.84 30.30 2.26
N SER A 230 -10.79 29.37 2.32
CA SER A 230 -12.23 29.60 2.19
C SER A 230 -13.00 28.80 3.24
N PRO A 231 -14.19 29.26 3.68
CA PRO A 231 -15.03 28.46 4.57
C PRO A 231 -15.32 27.10 3.92
N THR A 232 -15.09 26.01 4.65
CA THR A 232 -15.21 24.66 4.08
C THR A 232 -15.53 23.61 5.14
N LEU A 233 -15.91 22.42 4.68
CA LEU A 233 -16.01 21.21 5.48
C LEU A 233 -14.80 20.32 5.19
N VAL A 234 -13.95 20.11 6.19
CA VAL A 234 -12.85 19.14 6.14
C VAL A 234 -13.46 17.76 6.34
N HIS A 235 -13.44 16.94 5.29
CA HIS A 235 -14.03 15.60 5.32
C HIS A 235 -13.04 14.54 5.83
N GLY A 236 -11.76 14.89 5.96
CA GLY A 236 -10.74 13.98 6.46
C GLY A 236 -9.34 14.43 6.10
N VAL A 237 -8.40 13.49 6.22
CA VAL A 237 -7.01 13.68 5.82
C VAL A 237 -6.60 12.63 4.79
N ALA A 238 -5.84 13.08 3.80
CA ALA A 238 -5.22 12.25 2.78
C ALA A 238 -3.75 12.05 3.13
N GLY A 239 -3.21 10.88 2.81
CA GLY A 239 -1.82 10.53 3.00
C GLY A 239 -1.20 9.85 1.79
N TRP A 240 0.05 10.20 1.53
CA TRP A 240 0.91 9.64 0.47
C TRP A 240 2.37 9.75 0.92
N PHE A 241 3.30 9.27 0.10
CA PHE A 241 4.71 9.23 0.49
C PHE A 241 5.69 9.44 -0.67
N ASP A 242 6.89 9.87 -0.30
CA ASP A 242 8.05 9.89 -1.18
C ASP A 242 9.10 8.89 -0.69
N VAL A 243 9.87 8.37 -1.63
CA VAL A 243 10.93 7.39 -1.38
C VAL A 243 12.25 7.94 -1.90
N CYS A 244 13.29 7.90 -1.07
CA CYS A 244 14.59 8.47 -1.38
C CYS A 244 15.72 7.44 -1.28
N PHE A 245 16.54 7.41 -2.32
CA PHE A 245 17.74 6.59 -2.47
C PHE A 245 18.97 7.51 -2.40
N ASP A 246 19.57 7.61 -1.22
CA ASP A 246 20.75 8.45 -0.95
C ASP A 246 22.06 7.74 -1.34
N GLY A 247 22.27 7.61 -2.64
CA GLY A 247 23.44 7.01 -3.24
C GLY A 247 24.66 7.93 -3.23
N SER A 248 25.85 7.33 -3.33
CA SER A 248 27.12 8.07 -3.27
C SER A 248 27.37 8.97 -4.49
N GLU A 249 26.75 8.67 -5.63
CA GLU A 249 26.90 9.44 -6.86
C GLU A 249 25.69 10.35 -7.11
N LYS A 250 24.48 9.85 -6.84
CA LYS A 250 23.21 10.55 -7.06
C LYS A 250 22.19 10.21 -6.00
N VAL A 251 21.47 11.24 -5.56
CA VAL A 251 20.21 11.09 -4.83
C VAL A 251 19.08 10.93 -5.85
N ILE A 252 18.38 9.80 -5.79
CA ILE A 252 17.24 9.50 -6.68
C ILE A 252 16.00 9.32 -5.80
N SER A 253 14.84 9.77 -6.27
CA SER A 253 13.58 9.62 -5.54
C SER A 253 12.39 9.44 -6.49
N PHE A 254 11.28 8.94 -5.93
CA PHE A 254 9.96 9.04 -6.54
C PHE A 254 8.93 9.42 -5.48
N THR A 255 7.76 9.86 -5.94
CA THR A 255 6.64 10.31 -5.12
C THR A 255 5.36 9.59 -5.52
N THR A 256 4.49 9.34 -4.55
CA THR A 256 3.10 8.89 -4.75
C THR A 256 2.10 10.04 -4.59
N SER A 257 2.57 11.29 -4.69
CA SER A 257 1.74 12.50 -4.63
C SER A 257 0.60 12.47 -5.65
N PRO A 258 -0.60 12.97 -5.30
CA PRO A 258 -1.71 13.09 -6.25
C PRO A 258 -1.41 14.04 -7.42
N GLN A 259 -0.38 14.89 -7.31
CA GLN A 259 0.09 15.79 -8.38
C GLN A 259 1.13 15.13 -9.31
N SER A 260 1.46 13.86 -9.08
CA SER A 260 2.49 13.12 -9.83
C SER A 260 1.90 11.93 -10.56
N PRO A 261 2.63 11.33 -11.53
CA PRO A 261 2.15 10.16 -12.24
C PRO A 261 1.67 9.05 -11.29
N PRO A 262 0.55 8.38 -11.63
CA PRO A 262 -0.04 7.37 -10.77
C PRO A 262 0.92 6.21 -10.52
N THR A 263 0.88 5.69 -9.30
CA THR A 263 1.57 4.46 -8.88
C THR A 263 0.53 3.47 -8.35
N HIS A 264 0.89 2.20 -8.23
CA HIS A 264 -0.02 1.16 -7.74
C HIS A 264 -0.39 1.31 -6.25
N TRP A 265 0.29 2.20 -5.50
CA TRP A 265 -0.03 2.50 -4.11
C TRP A 265 -1.19 3.47 -3.95
N PHE A 266 -1.57 4.19 -5.02
CA PHE A 266 -2.58 5.26 -4.96
C PHE A 266 -2.24 6.29 -3.86
N GLN A 267 -3.27 6.92 -3.29
CA GLN A 267 -3.20 7.62 -2.01
C GLN A 267 -4.18 6.98 -1.03
N THR A 268 -4.02 7.27 0.26
CA THR A 268 -4.91 6.76 1.32
C THR A 268 -5.66 7.92 1.96
N ARG A 269 -6.99 7.80 2.10
CA ARG A 269 -7.84 8.80 2.75
C ARG A 269 -8.47 8.24 4.01
N VAL A 270 -8.28 8.94 5.12
CA VAL A 270 -8.97 8.70 6.39
C VAL A 270 -10.12 9.68 6.47
N VAL A 271 -11.35 9.16 6.40
CA VAL A 271 -12.57 9.97 6.32
C VAL A 271 -13.16 10.16 7.72
N LEU A 272 -13.52 11.39 8.05
CA LEU A 272 -14.19 11.74 9.30
C LEU A 272 -15.68 11.43 9.18
N ARG A 273 -16.23 10.73 10.17
CA ARG A 273 -17.68 10.55 10.28
C ARG A 273 -18.41 11.89 10.34
N HIS A 274 -17.88 12.80 11.16
CA HIS A 274 -18.39 14.16 11.33
C HIS A 274 -17.37 15.15 10.74
N PRO A 275 -17.57 15.66 9.51
CA PRO A 275 -16.68 16.65 8.90
C PRO A 275 -16.52 17.90 9.78
N LEU A 276 -15.32 18.48 9.80
CA LEU A 276 -15.03 19.68 10.58
C LEU A 276 -15.34 20.93 9.76
N ALA A 277 -16.22 21.79 10.26
CA ALA A 277 -16.42 23.11 9.67
C ALA A 277 -15.28 24.06 10.08
N VAL A 278 -14.60 24.64 9.08
CA VAL A 278 -13.42 25.48 9.30
C VAL A 278 -13.60 26.81 8.55
N ASN A 279 -13.36 27.91 9.25
CA ASN A 279 -13.35 29.25 8.66
C ASN A 279 -11.97 29.60 8.09
N PRO A 280 -11.90 30.53 7.12
CA PRO A 280 -10.63 31.00 6.56
C PRO A 280 -9.66 31.45 7.63
N SER A 281 -8.38 31.10 7.47
CA SER A 281 -7.29 31.47 8.39
C SER A 281 -7.43 30.97 9.83
N GLN A 282 -8.47 30.20 10.17
CA GLN A 282 -8.58 29.56 11.47
C GLN A 282 -7.60 28.38 11.53
N PRO A 283 -6.67 28.36 12.49
CA PRO A 283 -5.74 27.26 12.62
C PRO A 283 -6.46 25.99 13.08
N VAL A 284 -6.16 24.88 12.42
CA VAL A 284 -6.59 23.54 12.81
C VAL A 284 -5.36 22.76 13.24
N LEU A 285 -5.43 22.19 14.43
CA LEU A 285 -4.44 21.27 14.97
C LEU A 285 -4.87 19.84 14.64
N GLY A 286 -3.92 19.03 14.17
CA GLY A 286 -4.15 17.66 13.77
C GLY A 286 -3.12 16.72 14.38
N ARG A 287 -3.57 15.50 14.68
CA ARG A 287 -2.71 14.38 15.05
C ARG A 287 -3.15 13.14 14.29
N MET A 288 -2.21 12.48 13.64
CA MET A 288 -2.37 11.11 13.15
C MET A 288 -1.51 10.18 14.00
N SER A 289 -2.12 9.17 14.60
CA SER A 289 -1.44 8.11 15.34
C SER A 289 -1.68 6.78 14.64
N MET A 290 -0.61 6.01 14.43
CA MET A 290 -0.66 4.68 13.85
C MET A 290 -0.11 3.69 14.87
N ARG A 291 -0.92 2.72 15.31
CA ARG A 291 -0.49 1.63 16.20
C ARG A 291 -0.45 0.31 15.47
N GLY A 292 0.70 -0.35 15.48
CA GLY A 292 0.89 -1.66 14.90
C GLY A 292 -0.04 -2.69 15.52
N ASN A 293 -0.68 -3.51 14.68
CA ASN A 293 -1.57 -4.58 15.10
C ASN A 293 -0.96 -5.97 14.81
N LYS A 294 -1.62 -7.03 15.31
CA LYS A 294 -1.18 -8.43 15.15
C LYS A 294 -1.39 -9.01 13.75
N GLN A 295 -2.06 -8.27 12.86
CA GLN A 295 -2.39 -8.70 11.50
C GLN A 295 -1.44 -8.11 10.45
N GLN A 296 -0.21 -7.73 10.87
CA GLN A 296 0.80 -7.11 10.02
C GLN A 296 0.31 -5.81 9.38
N SER A 297 -0.40 -4.98 10.15
CA SER A 297 -0.93 -3.69 9.70
C SER A 297 -1.02 -2.70 10.87
N TYR A 298 -1.72 -1.58 10.70
CA TYR A 298 -1.89 -0.54 11.71
C TYR A 298 -3.37 -0.19 11.89
N PHE A 299 -3.73 0.11 13.14
CA PHE A 299 -4.89 0.96 13.40
C PHE A 299 -4.46 2.42 13.37
N VAL A 300 -5.25 3.26 12.70
CA VAL A 300 -5.01 4.68 12.53
C VAL A 300 -6.09 5.47 13.26
N ASP A 301 -5.64 6.40 14.09
CA ASP A 301 -6.46 7.41 14.73
C ASP A 301 -6.09 8.78 14.13
N VAL A 302 -7.09 9.55 13.73
CA VAL A 302 -6.93 10.95 13.30
C VAL A 302 -7.80 11.82 14.17
N LEU A 303 -7.21 12.84 14.78
CA LEU A 303 -7.93 13.86 15.55
C LEU A 303 -7.64 15.23 14.95
N LEU A 304 -8.69 16.00 14.69
CA LEU A 304 -8.62 17.40 14.26
C LEU A 304 -9.34 18.28 15.27
N ALA A 305 -8.74 19.39 15.67
CA ALA A 305 -9.30 20.36 16.59
C ALA A 305 -9.08 21.79 16.09
N LEU A 306 -10.09 22.65 16.23
CA LEU A 306 -9.93 24.08 15.99
C LEU A 306 -9.08 24.67 17.12
N GLN A 307 -8.01 25.40 16.77
CA GLN A 307 -7.17 26.03 17.80
C GLN A 307 -8.00 27.02 18.62
N ASP A 308 -7.77 27.01 19.94
CA ASP A 308 -8.45 27.87 20.93
C ASP A 308 -9.98 27.77 20.92
N CYS A 309 -10.53 26.64 20.46
CA CYS A 309 -11.95 26.40 20.34
C CYS A 309 -12.27 24.95 20.77
N PRO A 310 -13.38 24.70 21.50
CA PRO A 310 -13.72 23.36 21.97
C PRO A 310 -14.21 22.40 20.86
N VAL A 311 -14.20 22.84 19.60
CA VAL A 311 -14.72 22.06 18.47
C VAL A 311 -13.61 21.15 17.92
N SER A 312 -13.85 19.85 18.00
CA SER A 312 -12.96 18.82 17.48
C SER A 312 -13.76 17.67 16.84
N THR A 313 -13.06 16.84 16.06
CA THR A 313 -13.62 15.63 15.45
C THR A 313 -12.51 14.61 15.26
N SER A 314 -12.88 13.33 15.22
CA SER A 314 -11.91 12.25 15.07
C SER A 314 -12.43 11.10 14.22
N ALA A 315 -11.51 10.45 13.51
CA ALA A 315 -11.68 9.09 13.00
C ALA A 315 -10.86 8.17 13.92
N LYS A 316 -11.49 7.17 14.52
CA LYS A 316 -10.85 6.27 15.49
C LYS A 316 -10.84 4.84 14.98
N ASN A 317 -9.74 4.13 15.25
CA ASN A 317 -9.51 2.73 14.92
C ASN A 317 -9.75 2.40 13.44
N VAL A 318 -9.32 3.28 12.54
CA VAL A 318 -9.34 3.02 11.10
C VAL A 318 -8.35 1.89 10.80
N ASP A 319 -8.79 0.83 10.14
CA ASP A 319 -7.99 -0.38 9.97
C ASP A 319 -7.34 -0.41 8.59
N LEU A 320 -6.02 -0.22 8.51
CA LEU A 320 -5.29 -0.32 7.24
C LEU A 320 -5.32 -1.73 6.64
N LYS A 321 -5.76 -2.74 7.39
CA LYS A 321 -5.93 -4.10 6.90
C LYS A 321 -7.23 -4.30 6.12
N ASP A 322 -8.22 -3.42 6.30
CA ASP A 322 -9.53 -3.46 5.64
C ASP A 322 -9.82 -2.19 4.81
N PRO A 323 -9.00 -1.90 3.76
CA PRO A 323 -9.21 -0.73 2.91
C PRO A 323 -10.36 -0.93 1.89
N ASP A 324 -11.11 0.15 1.62
CA ASP A 324 -11.98 0.25 0.45
C ASP A 324 -11.17 0.79 -0.74
N TYR A 325 -10.81 -0.09 -1.68
CA TYR A 325 -10.21 0.32 -2.95
C TYR A 325 -11.27 0.92 -3.87
N ARG A 326 -11.68 2.17 -3.59
CA ARG A 326 -12.77 2.89 -4.27
C ARG A 326 -12.62 2.93 -5.79
N TYR A 327 -11.37 2.99 -6.27
CA TYR A 327 -11.06 2.93 -7.69
C TYR A 327 -11.69 1.71 -8.40
N TYR A 328 -11.76 0.56 -7.72
CA TYR A 328 -12.37 -0.66 -8.25
C TYR A 328 -13.84 -0.82 -7.85
N THR A 329 -14.22 -0.39 -6.64
CA THR A 329 -15.58 -0.60 -6.11
C THR A 329 -16.59 0.44 -6.57
N ASN A 330 -16.14 1.65 -6.91
CA ASN A 330 -16.99 2.74 -7.44
C ASN A 330 -16.24 3.60 -8.47
N PRO A 331 -15.98 3.08 -9.67
CA PRO A 331 -15.23 3.80 -10.70
C PRO A 331 -15.95 5.07 -11.17
N SER A 332 -17.28 5.10 -11.20
CA SER A 332 -18.04 6.29 -11.67
C SER A 332 -17.81 7.54 -10.82
N HIS A 333 -17.49 7.38 -9.54
CA HIS A 333 -17.23 8.49 -8.61
C HIS A 333 -15.74 8.62 -8.25
N SER A 334 -14.86 7.83 -8.88
CA SER A 334 -13.41 7.87 -8.65
C SER A 334 -12.73 8.86 -9.59
N TYR A 335 -11.68 9.51 -9.10
CA TYR A 335 -10.82 10.34 -9.95
C TYR A 335 -9.88 9.45 -10.77
N PHE A 336 -9.71 9.80 -12.05
CA PHE A 336 -8.75 9.16 -12.95
C PHE A 336 -7.72 10.19 -13.41
N PRO A 337 -6.46 10.07 -12.98
CA PRO A 337 -5.42 11.02 -13.38
C PRO A 337 -5.18 10.94 -14.89
N ASN A 338 -5.12 12.10 -15.54
CA ASN A 338 -4.86 12.17 -16.97
C ASN A 338 -3.35 12.13 -17.26
N CYS A 339 -2.80 10.94 -17.51
CA CYS A 339 -1.37 10.73 -17.73
C CYS A 339 -0.77 11.58 -18.88
N GLN A 340 -1.56 12.00 -19.88
CA GLN A 340 -1.07 12.81 -20.99
C GLN A 340 -0.83 14.29 -20.62
N GLN A 341 -1.61 14.84 -19.67
CA GLN A 341 -1.45 16.22 -19.20
C GLN A 341 -0.30 16.37 -18.20
N MET A 342 0.15 15.26 -17.58
CA MET A 342 1.24 15.25 -16.60
C MET A 342 2.64 15.06 -17.23
N GLY A 343 2.78 15.26 -18.55
CA GLY A 343 4.07 15.45 -19.22
C GLY A 343 4.93 14.20 -19.44
N PHE A 344 4.37 12.99 -19.39
CA PHE A 344 5.15 11.75 -19.54
C PHE A 344 5.27 11.32 -21.02
N GLN A 345 6.49 11.33 -21.58
CA GLN A 345 6.83 10.49 -22.74
C GLN A 345 7.22 9.12 -22.22
N THR A 346 6.52 8.06 -22.66
CA THR A 346 6.92 6.68 -22.43
C THR A 346 8.29 6.43 -23.06
N THR A 347 9.36 6.50 -22.28
CA THR A 347 10.65 5.95 -22.70
C THR A 347 10.49 4.43 -22.77
N GLN A 348 10.35 3.91 -23.99
CA GLN A 348 10.54 2.48 -24.23
C GLN A 348 11.94 2.11 -23.75
N MET A 349 12.04 1.01 -23.00
CA MET A 349 13.32 0.41 -22.63
C MET A 349 14.14 0.19 -23.90
N PRO A 350 15.39 0.68 -24.00
CA PRO A 350 16.20 0.42 -25.18
C PRO A 350 16.51 -1.08 -25.26
N ALA A 351 15.91 -1.74 -26.24
CA ALA A 351 16.32 -3.07 -26.66
C ALA A 351 17.57 -2.92 -27.55
N SER A 352 18.77 -3.08 -26.97
CA SER A 352 19.93 -3.54 -27.73
C SER A 352 21.13 -3.79 -26.82
N VAL A 353 21.55 -5.05 -26.77
CA VAL A 353 22.95 -5.43 -26.54
C VAL A 353 23.59 -5.53 -27.94
N PRO A 354 24.72 -4.87 -28.23
CA PRO A 354 25.38 -5.04 -29.52
C PRO A 354 26.08 -6.40 -29.55
N THR A 355 25.57 -7.33 -30.35
CA THR A 355 26.31 -8.54 -30.73
C THR A 355 27.10 -8.24 -32.00
N GLU A 356 28.42 -8.15 -31.87
CA GLU A 356 29.34 -8.15 -33.01
C GLU A 356 29.42 -9.55 -33.65
N ASN A 357 29.25 -9.56 -34.97
CA ASN A 357 29.76 -10.48 -35.99
C ASN A 357 29.60 -12.01 -35.81
N ALA A 358 28.70 -12.58 -36.63
CA ALA A 358 29.05 -13.72 -37.47
C ALA A 358 28.17 -13.74 -38.75
N SER A 359 28.85 -14.04 -39.84
CA SER A 359 28.48 -13.91 -41.25
C SER A 359 27.42 -14.88 -41.78
N SER A 360 26.56 -14.33 -42.66
CA SER A 360 26.02 -14.92 -43.91
C SER A 360 25.43 -16.34 -43.90
N ALA A 361 24.11 -16.43 -44.10
CA ALA A 361 23.52 -17.16 -45.23
C ALA A 361 22.03 -16.77 -45.42
N SER A 362 21.70 -16.46 -46.66
CA SER A 362 20.40 -16.07 -47.25
C SER A 362 19.28 -17.10 -47.09
N PHE A 363 18.01 -16.66 -47.04
CA PHE A 363 16.98 -16.95 -48.07
C PHE A 363 15.61 -16.28 -47.76
N VAL A 364 15.21 -15.37 -48.68
CA VAL A 364 13.91 -15.09 -49.33
C VAL A 364 12.57 -14.92 -48.53
N SER A 365 11.88 -13.86 -48.96
CA SER A 365 10.53 -13.28 -48.74
C SER A 365 9.36 -14.23 -48.41
N SER A 366 8.32 -13.78 -47.69
CA SER A 366 7.27 -12.92 -48.25
C SER A 366 6.29 -12.37 -47.18
N SER A 367 5.84 -11.15 -47.45
CA SER A 367 4.79 -10.36 -46.79
C SER A 367 3.42 -11.02 -46.78
N HIS A 368 2.58 -10.73 -45.78
CA HIS A 368 1.13 -10.42 -45.91
C HIS A 368 0.57 -9.94 -44.54
N SER A 369 -0.04 -8.74 -44.52
CA SER A 369 -1.10 -8.35 -43.56
C SER A 369 -2.47 -8.73 -44.16
N PRO A 370 -3.61 -8.75 -43.44
CA PRO A 370 -4.30 -7.50 -43.04
C PRO A 370 -5.18 -7.54 -41.75
N CYS A 371 -5.66 -6.35 -41.38
CA CYS A 371 -6.74 -6.00 -40.45
C CYS A 371 -8.06 -6.78 -40.64
N VAL A 372 -8.88 -6.89 -39.57
CA VAL A 372 -10.36 -6.84 -39.65
C VAL A 372 -10.97 -6.13 -38.42
N SER A 373 -12.04 -5.40 -38.72
CA SER A 373 -12.83 -4.41 -37.98
C SER A 373 -14.04 -4.95 -37.19
N ASN A 374 -14.57 -4.10 -36.31
CA ASN A 374 -15.86 -4.15 -35.60
C ASN A 374 -17.09 -4.30 -36.50
N VAL A 375 -18.14 -4.96 -35.98
CA VAL A 375 -19.57 -4.72 -36.32
C VAL A 375 -20.44 -4.98 -35.09
N ALA A 376 -21.40 -4.08 -34.84
CA ALA A 376 -22.50 -4.18 -33.88
C ALA A 376 -23.83 -4.49 -34.60
N SER A 377 -24.79 -5.13 -33.93
CA SER A 377 -26.24 -4.99 -34.21
C SER A 377 -27.11 -5.65 -33.12
N GLU A 378 -28.30 -5.07 -32.95
CA GLU A 378 -29.26 -5.17 -31.85
C GLU A 378 -30.30 -6.32 -31.92
N ALA A 379 -31.04 -6.44 -30.80
CA ALA A 379 -32.49 -6.66 -30.65
C ALA A 379 -33.09 -8.08 -30.55
N GLY A 380 -33.93 -8.27 -29.52
CA GLY A 380 -35.10 -9.18 -29.52
C GLY A 380 -35.29 -10.08 -28.29
N ALA A 381 -36.25 -9.76 -27.42
CA ALA A 381 -36.90 -10.69 -26.46
C ALA A 381 -38.33 -11.05 -27.00
N PRO A 382 -39.23 -11.82 -26.33
CA PRO A 382 -39.15 -12.65 -25.10
C PRO A 382 -39.89 -14.03 -25.21
N ASN A 383 -40.19 -14.67 -24.06
CA ASN A 383 -41.06 -15.85 -23.77
C ASN A 383 -40.41 -17.25 -23.92
N SER A 384 -40.66 -18.29 -23.11
CA SER A 384 -41.56 -18.56 -21.96
C SER A 384 -41.25 -19.96 -21.40
N VAL A 385 -41.38 -20.12 -20.07
CA VAL A 385 -41.90 -21.25 -19.24
C VAL A 385 -41.85 -22.72 -19.72
N ALA A 386 -41.58 -23.59 -18.74
CA ALA A 386 -41.75 -25.06 -18.64
C ALA A 386 -40.49 -25.86 -19.03
N GLY A 387 -39.86 -26.65 -18.15
CA GLY A 387 -40.40 -27.50 -17.11
C GLY A 387 -40.36 -28.94 -17.62
N CYS A 388 -39.39 -29.74 -17.19
CA CYS A 388 -39.50 -31.21 -17.18
C CYS A 388 -38.43 -31.83 -16.27
N GLU A 389 -38.94 -32.69 -15.40
CA GLU A 389 -38.30 -33.53 -14.42
C GLU A 389 -37.52 -34.71 -15.03
N GLU A 390 -36.60 -35.22 -14.19
CA GLU A 390 -36.15 -36.61 -14.07
C GLU A 390 -35.28 -37.25 -15.18
N ALA A 391 -34.03 -37.57 -14.79
CA ALA A 391 -33.52 -38.94 -14.83
C ALA A 391 -32.33 -39.11 -13.85
N ARG A 392 -32.54 -39.96 -12.84
CA ARG A 392 -31.51 -40.56 -11.97
C ARG A 392 -30.76 -41.65 -12.75
N GLU A 393 -29.45 -41.79 -12.58
CA GLU A 393 -28.70 -42.91 -11.94
C GLU A 393 -27.40 -43.05 -12.77
N ALA A 394 -26.23 -43.47 -12.33
CA ALA A 394 -25.58 -43.84 -11.07
C ALA A 394 -24.06 -43.86 -11.41
N VAL A 395 -23.08 -43.72 -10.50
CA VAL A 395 -22.44 -44.81 -9.75
C VAL A 395 -21.10 -44.26 -9.19
N GLN A 396 -20.80 -44.61 -7.92
CA GLN A 396 -19.49 -44.62 -7.21
C GLN A 396 -18.72 -43.29 -7.08
N GLY A 397 -18.31 -42.81 -5.91
CA GLY A 397 -17.98 -43.50 -4.67
C GLY A 397 -16.52 -43.17 -4.33
N GLU A 398 -16.27 -42.17 -3.50
CA GLU A 398 -15.13 -42.16 -2.58
C GLU A 398 -15.31 -41.10 -1.48
N LYS A 399 -15.38 -41.57 -0.24
CA LYS A 399 -15.44 -40.75 0.98
C LYS A 399 -14.01 -40.36 1.38
N LYS A 400 -13.73 -39.06 1.51
CA LYS A 400 -12.78 -38.56 2.52
C LYS A 400 -13.42 -37.41 3.29
N LYS A 401 -13.67 -37.68 4.58
CA LYS A 401 -14.13 -36.73 5.60
C LYS A 401 -13.05 -35.68 5.85
N PHE A 402 -13.40 -34.40 5.75
CA PHE A 402 -12.70 -33.32 6.46
C PHE A 402 -13.54 -32.99 7.70
N SER A 403 -12.98 -33.21 8.89
CA SER A 403 -13.56 -32.78 10.17
C SER A 403 -12.99 -31.42 10.56
N SER A 404 -13.89 -30.45 10.71
CA SER A 404 -13.69 -29.13 11.31
C SER A 404 -13.44 -29.25 12.82
N PRO A 405 -12.47 -28.54 13.43
CA PRO A 405 -12.37 -28.44 14.88
C PRO A 405 -13.09 -27.17 15.36
N TRP A 406 -14.35 -27.32 15.75
CA TRP A 406 -14.96 -26.47 16.78
C TRP A 406 -15.22 -27.39 17.97
N SER A 407 -14.41 -27.27 19.03
CA SER A 407 -14.69 -27.90 20.31
C SER A 407 -14.74 -26.84 21.39
N GLU A 408 -15.90 -26.84 22.03
CA GLU A 408 -16.29 -26.10 23.21
C GLU A 408 -15.28 -26.24 24.36
N HIS A 409 -14.99 -25.14 25.03
CA HIS A 409 -14.62 -25.17 26.44
C HIS A 409 -15.42 -24.11 27.19
N THR A 410 -16.33 -24.60 28.02
CA THR A 410 -17.06 -23.86 29.04
C THR A 410 -16.23 -23.75 30.32
N GLY A 411 -16.33 -22.59 30.98
CA GLY A 411 -16.21 -22.51 32.44
C GLY A 411 -15.12 -21.60 33.01
N ALA A 412 -15.38 -20.29 33.08
CA ALA A 412 -14.94 -19.46 34.21
C ALA A 412 -15.85 -18.23 34.36
N ARG A 413 -16.38 -18.07 35.57
CA ARG A 413 -17.26 -16.99 36.05
C ARG A 413 -16.40 -15.80 36.48
N ALA A 414 -16.65 -14.61 35.94
CA ALA A 414 -16.39 -13.30 36.57
C ALA A 414 -17.18 -12.26 35.75
N GLY A 415 -18.24 -11.67 36.30
CA GLY A 415 -18.16 -10.33 36.89
C GLY A 415 -18.84 -9.35 35.92
N ARG A 416 -20.08 -8.96 36.21
CA ARG A 416 -20.82 -7.94 35.45
C ARG A 416 -20.24 -6.57 35.80
N ASP A 417 -19.56 -5.96 34.85
CA ASP A 417 -19.37 -4.50 34.82
C ASP A 417 -20.22 -3.95 33.68
N GLU A 418 -21.37 -3.38 34.04
CA GLU A 418 -22.14 -2.50 33.15
C GLU A 418 -21.43 -1.15 33.11
N GLY A 419 -20.45 -1.03 32.22
CA GLY A 419 -19.84 0.23 31.84
C GLY A 419 -20.48 0.75 30.55
N SER A 420 -21.42 1.68 30.67
CA SER A 420 -21.86 2.51 29.56
C SER A 420 -20.66 3.32 29.06
N MET A 421 -20.06 2.94 27.93
CA MET A 421 -19.09 3.77 27.23
C MET A 421 -19.80 5.02 26.69
N SER A 422 -19.75 6.12 27.43
CA SER A 422 -20.11 7.44 26.92
C SER A 422 -19.02 7.88 25.93
N ILE A 423 -19.39 7.97 24.65
CA ILE A 423 -18.51 8.39 23.55
C ILE A 423 -17.96 9.81 23.76
N ASP A 424 -18.66 10.66 24.53
CA ASP A 424 -18.27 12.05 24.80
C ASP A 424 -17.04 12.20 25.71
N ALA A 425 -16.80 11.28 26.66
CA ALA A 425 -15.67 11.41 27.59
C ALA A 425 -14.31 11.30 26.87
N GLY A 426 -14.22 10.40 25.87
CA GLY A 426 -13.00 10.18 25.10
C GLY A 426 -12.72 11.22 24.00
N VAL A 427 -13.59 12.22 23.81
CA VAL A 427 -13.34 13.37 22.91
C VAL A 427 -12.79 14.55 23.71
N VAL A 428 -13.28 14.77 24.93
CA VAL A 428 -12.78 15.82 25.84
C VAL A 428 -11.32 15.55 26.25
N GLU A 429 -10.99 14.30 26.65
CA GLU A 429 -9.61 13.94 27.02
C GLU A 429 -8.63 14.12 25.86
N ALA A 430 -9.05 13.77 24.63
CA ALA A 430 -8.21 13.90 23.45
C ALA A 430 -8.03 15.37 23.02
N ASN A 431 -9.05 16.22 23.26
CA ASN A 431 -8.94 17.65 23.04
C ASN A 431 -7.95 18.30 24.02
N ASP A 432 -8.00 17.90 25.30
CA ASP A 432 -7.03 18.33 26.31
C ASP A 432 -5.61 17.86 25.96
N GLU A 433 -5.45 16.65 25.43
CA GLU A 433 -4.15 16.11 25.04
C GLU A 433 -3.54 16.86 23.84
N ILE A 434 -4.32 17.10 22.78
CA ILE A 434 -3.85 17.91 21.64
C ILE A 434 -3.52 19.33 22.09
N HIS A 435 -4.42 19.99 22.83
CA HIS A 435 -4.13 21.35 23.29
C HIS A 435 -2.90 21.39 24.21
N ARG A 436 -2.64 20.38 25.05
CA ARG A 436 -1.39 20.29 25.83
C ARG A 436 -0.16 20.14 24.93
N VAL A 437 -0.18 19.21 23.98
CA VAL A 437 0.97 18.98 23.09
C VAL A 437 1.30 20.22 22.26
N PHE A 438 0.30 20.94 21.75
CA PHE A 438 0.51 22.13 20.94
C PHE A 438 0.67 23.44 21.72
N SER A 439 0.25 23.50 23.00
CA SER A 439 0.45 24.68 23.86
C SER A 439 1.78 24.66 24.63
N GLY A 440 2.55 23.56 24.53
CA GLY A 440 3.83 23.40 25.23
C GLY A 440 3.72 23.41 26.75
N ARG A 441 2.54 23.06 27.30
CA ARG A 441 2.25 23.01 28.75
C ARG A 441 2.11 21.59 29.27
#